data_AF-A0A3B0WNM1-F1
#
_entry.id   AF-A0A3B0WNM1-F1
#
_cell.length_a   1.000
_cell.length_b   1.000
_cell.length_c   1.000
_cell.angle_alpha   90.00
_cell.angle_beta   90.00
_cell.angle_gamma   90.00
#
_symmetry.space_group_name_H-M   'P 1'
#
loop_
_entity.id
_entity.type
_entity.pdbx_description
1 polymer ?
#
loop_
_entity_poly.entity_id
_entity_poly.type
_entity_poly.pdbx_seq_one_letter_code
_entity_poly.pdbx_strand_id
1 'polypeptide(L)'
;MFLCKDLGGYKRFIKNNEESEIQADLKVSVAKSSQKNAKSVLIETADFIEFTVGSSTLKITPNGIEVSAIKVDVKGSAIVDIQGGLTKIN
;
A
#
# COMPACT_ATOMS: atom_id res chain seq x y z
N MET A 1 11.73 -27.95 -7.32
CA MET A 1 10.46 -27.44 -7.85
C MET A 1 9.47 -28.59 -7.87
N PHE A 2 8.36 -28.50 -7.12
CA PHE A 2 7.32 -29.54 -7.14
C PHE A 2 6.01 -28.89 -7.58
N LEU A 3 5.54 -29.25 -8.77
CA LEU A 3 4.23 -28.86 -9.26
C LEU A 3 3.27 -30.02 -8.93
N CYS A 4 2.32 -29.80 -8.03
CA CYS A 4 1.19 -30.70 -7.86
C CYS A 4 0.04 -30.20 -8.74
N LYS A 5 -0.51 -31.09 -9.56
CA LYS A 5 -1.64 -30.79 -10.44
C LYS A 5 -2.95 -31.10 -9.70
N ASP A 6 -3.72 -30.07 -9.41
CA ASP A 6 -5.11 -30.23 -8.96
C ASP A 6 -6.06 -29.96 -10.14
N LEU A 7 -7.31 -30.43 -10.04
CA LEU A 7 -8.37 -30.37 -11.06
C LEU A 7 -8.83 -28.94 -11.45
N GLY A 8 -8.13 -27.88 -11.02
CA GLY A 8 -8.46 -26.47 -11.28
C GLY A 8 -7.27 -25.56 -11.61
N GLY A 9 -6.08 -26.11 -11.85
CA GLY A 9 -4.88 -25.35 -12.22
C GLY A 9 -3.65 -25.64 -11.35
N TYR A 10 -2.54 -24.97 -11.65
CA TYR A 10 -1.30 -25.10 -10.89
C TYR A 10 -1.35 -24.21 -9.64
N LYS A 11 -1.24 -24.81 -8.45
CA LYS A 11 -0.99 -24.05 -7.21
C LYS A 11 0.51 -24.01 -6.95
N ARG A 12 1.07 -22.80 -6.84
CA ARG A 12 2.48 -22.61 -6.44
C ARG A 12 2.56 -22.72 -4.92
N PHE A 13 3.08 -23.83 -4.43
CA PHE A 13 3.40 -23.98 -3.01
C PHE A 13 4.77 -23.35 -2.77
N ILE A 14 4.78 -22.14 -2.21
CA ILE A 14 6.02 -21.49 -1.77
C ILE A 14 6.42 -22.16 -0.46
N LYS A 15 7.60 -22.79 -0.42
CA LYS A 15 8.17 -23.29 0.83
C LYS A 15 8.59 -22.09 1.68
N ASN A 16 8.42 -22.17 3.00
CA ASN A 16 8.99 -21.16 3.91
C ASN A 16 10.47 -20.94 3.58
N ASN A 17 10.88 -19.68 3.42
CA ASN A 17 12.22 -19.20 3.02
C ASN A 17 12.62 -19.26 1.53
N GLU A 18 11.70 -19.43 0.57
CA GLU A 18 12.03 -19.14 -0.83
C GLU A 18 11.65 -17.68 -1.18
N GLU A 19 12.63 -16.88 -1.61
CA GLU A 19 12.36 -15.60 -2.27
C GLU A 19 11.56 -15.87 -3.55
N SER A 20 10.34 -15.36 -3.59
CA SER A 20 9.48 -15.46 -4.76
C SER A 20 9.32 -14.08 -5.37
N GLU A 21 10.12 -13.77 -6.38
CA GLU A 21 9.88 -12.62 -7.24
C GLU A 21 8.61 -12.90 -8.07
N ILE A 22 7.56 -12.12 -7.81
CA ILE A 22 6.32 -12.16 -8.60
C ILE A 22 6.38 -10.98 -9.55
N GLN A 23 6.85 -11.22 -10.78
CA GLN A 23 6.77 -10.25 -11.88
C GLN A 23 5.37 -10.28 -12.52
N ALA A 24 4.35 -9.94 -11.74
CA ALA A 24 2.97 -9.81 -12.21
C ALA A 24 2.21 -8.81 -11.33
N ASP A 25 1.18 -8.17 -11.89
CA ASP A 25 0.28 -7.29 -11.14
C ASP A 25 -0.34 -8.05 -9.96
N LEU A 26 0.07 -7.71 -8.73
CA LEU A 26 -0.52 -8.28 -7.52
C LEU A 26 -1.93 -7.72 -7.33
N LYS A 27 -2.92 -8.40 -7.90
CA LYS A 27 -4.34 -8.08 -7.70
C LYS A 27 -4.88 -8.82 -6.48
N VAL A 28 -5.01 -8.12 -5.35
CA VAL A 28 -5.65 -8.65 -4.14
C VAL A 28 -7.14 -8.29 -4.14
N SER A 29 -7.99 -9.21 -4.60
CA SER A 29 -9.45 -9.07 -4.52
C SER A 29 -9.96 -9.61 -3.18
N VAL A 30 -10.54 -8.74 -2.34
CA VAL A 30 -11.08 -9.14 -1.02
C VAL A 30 -12.59 -8.97 -0.98
N ALA A 31 -13.34 -10.07 -0.83
CA ALA A 31 -14.81 -10.06 -0.83
C ALA A 31 -15.43 -9.70 0.54
N LYS A 32 -14.71 -9.95 1.65
CA LYS A 32 -15.02 -9.54 3.03
C LYS A 32 -13.71 -9.40 3.79
N SER A 33 -13.67 -8.56 4.83
CA SER A 33 -12.46 -8.16 5.57
C SER A 33 -11.42 -9.28 5.67
N SER A 34 -10.28 -9.13 4.99
CA SER A 34 -9.13 -9.99 5.20
C SER A 34 -8.04 -9.20 5.91
N GLN A 35 -7.58 -9.72 7.04
CA GLN A 35 -6.44 -9.18 7.77
C GLN A 35 -5.20 -10.03 7.45
N LYS A 36 -4.12 -9.39 7.00
CA LYS A 36 -2.80 -10.00 6.87
C LYS A 36 -1.90 -9.34 7.90
N ASN A 37 -1.37 -10.13 8.84
CA ASN A 37 -0.42 -9.65 9.83
C ASN A 37 1.00 -9.94 9.33
N ALA A 38 1.81 -8.90 9.21
CA ALA A 38 3.24 -9.00 8.89
C ALA A 38 4.02 -8.14 9.87
N LYS A 39 5.27 -8.53 10.16
CA LYS A 39 6.16 -7.74 11.02
C LYS A 39 6.53 -6.39 10.38
N SER A 40 6.70 -6.39 9.06
CA SER A 40 6.93 -5.19 8.25
C SER A 40 6.45 -5.43 6.82
N VAL A 41 6.09 -4.37 6.12
CA VAL A 41 5.73 -4.37 4.70
C VAL A 41 6.58 -3.32 3.99
N LEU A 42 7.28 -3.71 2.93
CA LEU A 42 8.05 -2.81 2.05
C LEU A 42 7.32 -2.72 0.71
N ILE A 43 7.06 -1.49 0.25
CA ILE A 43 6.46 -1.20 -1.06
C ILE A 43 7.35 -0.15 -1.74
N GLU A 44 7.96 -0.52 -2.86
CA GLU A 44 8.83 0.36 -3.65
C GLU A 44 8.23 0.54 -5.04
N THR A 45 8.18 1.79 -5.51
CA THR A 45 7.65 2.17 -6.82
C THR A 45 8.34 3.44 -7.29
N ALA A 46 8.50 3.58 -8.61
CA ALA A 46 9.10 4.76 -9.21
C ALA A 46 8.15 5.96 -9.27
N ASP A 47 6.84 5.70 -9.42
CA ASP A 47 5.87 6.73 -9.80
C ASP A 47 5.03 7.21 -8.61
N PHE A 48 4.16 6.36 -8.05
CA PHE A 48 3.36 6.71 -6.89
C PHE A 48 2.77 5.48 -6.17
N ILE A 49 2.40 5.68 -4.91
CA ILE A 49 1.52 4.80 -4.12
C ILE A 49 0.23 5.58 -3.83
N GLU A 50 -0.94 5.02 -4.12
CA GLU A 50 -2.23 5.67 -3.87
C GLU A 50 -3.16 4.76 -3.06
N PHE A 51 -3.78 5.33 -2.03
CA PHE A 51 -4.84 4.72 -1.23
C PHE A 51 -6.13 5.49 -1.42
N THR A 52 -7.18 4.82 -1.92
CA THR A 52 -8.48 5.43 -2.21
C THR A 52 -9.59 4.75 -1.43
N VAL A 53 -10.41 5.54 -0.73
CA VAL A 53 -11.61 5.07 -0.04
C VAL A 53 -12.75 6.04 -0.34
N GLY A 54 -13.71 5.61 -1.15
CA GLY A 54 -14.76 6.49 -1.65
C GLY A 54 -14.16 7.66 -2.45
N SER A 55 -14.44 8.90 -2.04
CA SER A 55 -13.87 10.12 -2.64
C SER A 55 -12.58 10.60 -1.97
N SER A 56 -12.14 9.96 -0.90
CA SER A 56 -10.91 10.35 -0.19
C SER A 56 -9.70 9.61 -0.76
N THR A 57 -8.60 10.34 -0.96
CA THR A 57 -7.35 9.80 -1.51
C THR A 57 -6.14 10.23 -0.67
N LEU A 58 -5.18 9.32 -0.54
CA LEU A 58 -3.83 9.58 -0.04
C LEU A 58 -2.84 9.10 -1.10
N LYS A 59 -2.08 10.01 -1.68
CA LYS A 59 -1.12 9.72 -2.75
C LYS A 59 0.28 10.12 -2.34
N ILE A 60 1.21 9.18 -2.44
CA ILE A 60 2.64 9.36 -2.17
C ILE A 60 3.36 9.33 -3.52
N THR A 61 4.08 10.39 -3.84
CA THR A 61 4.86 10.53 -5.08
C THR A 61 6.31 10.87 -4.73
N PRO A 62 7.26 10.80 -5.70
CA PRO A 62 8.62 11.30 -5.50
C PRO A 62 8.71 12.76 -5.05
N ASN A 63 7.68 13.57 -5.36
CA ASN A 63 7.66 15.00 -5.05
C ASN A 63 7.03 15.32 -3.69
N GLY A 64 6.34 14.36 -3.05
CA GLY A 64 5.67 14.59 -1.77
C GLY A 64 4.40 13.78 -1.57
N ILE A 65 3.60 14.21 -0.58
CA ILE A 65 2.36 13.55 -0.15
C ILE A 65 1.18 14.48 -0.43
N GLU A 66 0.17 13.94 -1.13
CA GLU A 66 -1.10 14.60 -1.42
C GLU A 66 -2.23 13.91 -0.64
N VAL A 67 -3.05 14.70 0.06
CA VAL A 67 -4.22 14.22 0.81
C VAL A 67 -5.45 14.97 0.32
N SER A 68 -6.42 14.25 -0.23
CA SER A 68 -7.72 14.79 -0.62
C SER A 68 -8.81 14.14 0.23
N ALA A 69 -9.47 14.93 1.08
CA ALA A 69 -10.56 14.49 1.93
C ALA A 69 -11.43 15.66 2.35
N ILE A 70 -12.68 15.38 2.74
CA ILE A 70 -13.59 16.38 3.31
C ILE A 70 -13.06 16.92 4.64
N LYS A 71 -12.39 16.06 5.42
CA LYS A 71 -11.81 16.39 6.71
C LYS A 71 -10.50 15.62 6.89
N VAL A 72 -9.48 16.31 7.40
CA VAL A 72 -8.21 15.71 7.82
C VAL A 72 -8.00 16.04 9.30
N ASP A 73 -7.94 15.02 10.15
CA ASP A 73 -7.64 15.17 11.57
C ASP A 73 -6.20 14.70 11.85
N VAL A 74 -5.32 15.62 12.25
CA VAL A 74 -3.94 15.30 12.67
C VAL A 74 -3.86 15.40 14.19
N LYS A 75 -3.56 14.28 14.85
CA LYS A 75 -3.43 14.20 16.31
C LYS A 75 -1.99 13.87 16.68
N GLY A 76 -1.25 14.87 17.15
CA GLY A 76 0.08 14.71 17.74
C GLY A 76 0.09 15.25 19.16
N SER A 77 0.90 14.66 20.03
CA SER A 77 1.18 15.21 21.37
C SER A 77 2.21 16.33 21.35
N ALA A 78 2.92 16.49 20.24
CA ALA A 78 3.92 17.53 19.99
C ALA A 78 3.38 18.61 19.03
N ILE A 79 4.15 19.70 18.90
CA ILE A 79 3.88 20.80 17.97
C ILE A 79 3.93 20.27 16.53
N VAL A 80 2.95 20.67 15.71
CA VAL A 80 2.99 20.47 14.26
C VAL A 80 3.80 21.62 13.65
N ASP A 81 4.96 21.29 13.10
CA ASP A 81 5.79 22.26 12.39
C ASP A 81 5.45 22.21 10.89
N ILE A 82 5.17 23.38 10.30
CA ILE A 82 4.81 23.52 8.89
C ILE A 82 5.94 24.30 8.21
N GLN A 83 6.89 23.57 7.63
CA GLN A 83 8.04 24.13 6.93
C GLN A 83 7.92 23.91 5.42
N GLY A 84 8.14 24.97 4.65
CA GLY A 84 8.10 24.94 3.19
C GLY A 84 8.43 26.33 2.62
N GLY A 85 8.76 26.39 1.32
CA GLY A 85 9.08 27.66 0.67
C GLY A 85 7.91 28.64 0.69
N LEU A 86 6.74 28.20 0.21
CA LEU A 86 5.50 28.94 0.27
C LEU A 86 4.41 28.08 0.92
N THR A 87 3.93 28.50 2.09
CA THR A 87 2.81 27.86 2.78
C THR A 87 1.58 28.75 2.66
N LYS A 88 0.48 28.20 2.14
CA LYS A 88 -0.82 28.89 2.08
C LYS A 88 -1.83 28.17 2.98
N ILE A 89 -2.40 28.90 3.93
CA ILE A 89 -3.48 28.45 4.80
C ILE A 89 -4.66 29.40 4.54
N ASN A 90 -5.84 28.86 4.24
CA ASN A 90 -7.07 29.63 4.05
C ASN A 90 -7.94 29.56 5.31
#